data_AF-A0A534GZ41-F1
#
_entry.id   AF-A0A534GZ41-F1
#
_cell.length_a   1.000
_cell.length_b   1.000
_cell.length_c   1.000
_cell.angle_alpha   90.00
_cell.angle_beta   90.00
_cell.angle_gamma   90.00
#
_symmetry.space_group_name_H-M   'P 1'
#
loop_
_entity.id
_entity.type
_entity.pdbx_description
1 polymer ?
#
loop_
_entity_poly.entity_id
_entity_poly.type
_entity_poly.pdbx_seq_one_letter_code
_entity_poly.pdbx_strand_id
1 'polypeptide(L)' 'MNDAVRSQHTPVMQQYLRIKSQHPDMLLFYRMGDFY' A
#
# COMPACT_ATOMS: atom_id res chain seq x y z
N MET A 1 -27.58 10.88 -1.06
CA MET A 1 -26.71 9.83 -0.50
C MET A 1 -25.31 10.17 -0.95
N ASN A 2 -24.43 10.62 -0.06
CA ASN A 2 -23.06 10.96 -0.43
C ASN A 2 -22.32 9.67 -0.75
N ASP A 3 -22.12 9.40 -2.03
CA ASP A 3 -21.26 8.31 -2.50
C ASP A 3 -19.84 8.62 -2.03
N ALA A 4 -19.50 8.06 -0.86
CA ALA A 4 -18.16 8.09 -0.31
C ALA A 4 -17.21 7.62 -1.42
N VAL A 5 -16.32 8.51 -1.84
CA VAL A 5 -15.21 8.21 -2.73
C VAL A 5 -14.49 7.03 -2.11
N ARG A 6 -14.74 5.81 -2.62
CA ARG A 6 -13.99 4.63 -2.23
C ARG A 6 -12.61 4.90 -2.80
N SER A 7 -11.70 5.38 -1.94
CA SER A 7 -10.31 5.64 -2.26
C SER A 7 -9.67 4.32 -2.69
N GLN A 8 -9.84 3.97 -3.96
CA GLN A 8 -9.21 2.80 -4.54
C GLN A 8 -7.72 3.09 -4.54
N HIS A 9 -7.00 2.42 -3.64
CA HIS A 9 -5.55 2.46 -3.63
C HIS A 9 -5.03 2.08 -5.02
N THR A 10 -3.96 2.73 -5.47
CA THR A 10 -3.30 2.34 -6.72
C THR A 10 -2.94 0.85 -6.68
N PRO A 11 -2.90 0.14 -7.81
CA PRO A 11 -2.56 -1.28 -7.82
C PRO A 11 -1.27 -1.61 -7.06
N VAL A 12 -0.27 -0.72 -7.17
CA VAL A 12 1.00 -0.81 -6.44
C VAL A 12 0.80 -0.66 -4.93
N MET A 13 0.00 0.31 -4.48
CA MET A 13 -0.27 0.52 -3.06
C MET A 13 -1.09 -0.62 -2.44
N GLN A 14 -1.98 -1.26 -3.21
CA GLN A 14 -2.69 -2.47 -2.76
C GLN A 14 -1.72 -3.62 -2.47
N GLN A 15 -0.73 -3.82 -3.34
CA GLN A 15 0.31 -4.82 -3.13
C GLN A 15 1.18 -4.50 -1.91
N TYR A 16 1.61 -3.24 -1.76
CA TYR A 16 2.36 -2.78 -0.59
C TYR A 16 1.60 -3.07 0.72
N LEU A 17 0.33 -2.68 0.78
CA LEU A 17 -0.50 -2.85 1.97
C LEU A 17 -0.74 -4.33 2.29
N ARG A 18 -0.91 -5.19 1.28
CA ARG A 18 -1.04 -6.64 1.48
C ARG A 18 0.21 -7.25 2.11
N ILE A 19 1.41 -6.81 1.71
CA ILE A 19 2.67 -7.30 2.28
C ILE A 19 2.86 -6.72 3.69
N LYS A 20 2.58 -5.42 3.88
CA LYS A 20 2.67 -4.76 5.19
C LYS A 20 1.71 -5.37 6.22
N SER A 21 0.51 -5.79 5.81
CA SER A 21 -0.44 -6.43 6.73
C SER A 21 0.02 -7.80 7.21
N GLN A 22 0.88 -8.49 6.46
CA GLN A 22 1.49 -9.75 6.88
C GLN A 22 2.62 -9.54 7.88
N HIS A 23 3.23 -8.35 7.88
CA HIS A 23 4.36 -7.99 8.73
C HIS A 23 4.16 -6.59 9.35
N PRO A 24 3.15 -6.42 10.23
CA PRO A 24 2.77 -5.10 10.75
C PRO A 24 3.91 -4.40 11.50
N ASP A 25 4.73 -5.17 12.22
CA ASP A 25 5.80 -4.66 13.09
C ASP A 25 7.16 -4.51 12.40
N MET A 26 7.25 -4.85 11.10
CA MET A 26 8.50 -4.80 10.34
C MET A 26 8.53 -3.61 9.39
N LEU A 27 9.71 -3.00 9.24
CA LEU A 27 9.92 -1.96 8.24
C LEU A 27 10.01 -2.59 6.85
N LEU A 28 9.11 -2.18 5.94
CA LEU A 28 9.07 -2.68 4.57
C LEU A 28 9.80 -1.70 3.65
N PHE A 29 10.96 -2.10 3.15
CA PHE A 29 11.69 -1.37 2.11
C PHE A 29 11.10 -1.74 0.75
N TYR A 30 10.46 -0.78 0.11
CA TYR A 30 9.77 -0.98 -1.16
C TYR A 30 10.51 -0.20 -2.24
N ARG A 31 11.17 -0.93 -3.15
CA ARG A 31 12.00 -0.30 -4.16
C ARG A 31 11.15 0.41 -5.22
N MET A 32 11.28 1.74 -5.30
CA MET A 32 10.71 2.57 -6.36
C MET A 32 11.86 3.22 -7.14
N GLY A 33 12.28 2.58 -8.25
CA GLY A 33 13.44 3.05 -9.02
C GLY A 33 14.74 2.88 -8.24
N ASP A 34 15.44 3.97 -7.97
CA ASP A 34 16.73 3.98 -7.26
C ASP A 34 16.61 4.17 -5.74
N PHE A 35 15.38 4.14 -5.21
CA PHE A 35 15.08 4.36 -3.79
C PHE A 35 14.42 3.13 -3.14
N TYR A 36 14.50 3.02 -1.82
CA TYR A 36 13.92 1.98 -0.97
C TYR A 36 12.84 2.51 -0.03
#